data_AF-A0A8T3BE89-F1
#
_entry.id   AF-A0A8T3BE89-F1
#
_cell.length_a   1.000
_cell.length_b   1.000
_cell.length_c   1.000
_cell.angle_alpha   90.00
_cell.angle_beta   90.00
_cell.angle_gamma   90.00
#
_symmetry.space_group_name_H-M   'P 1'
#
loop_
_entity.id
_entity.type
_entity.pdbx_description
1 polymer ?
#
loop_
_entity_poly.entity_id
_entity_poly.type
_entity_poly.pdbx_seq_one_letter_code
_entity_poly.pdbx_strand_id
1 'polypeptide(L)'
;MGPVHGDKRQNSSASAFLDYHDIPYKVVEVNPFGKKEIKWSDYKKVPILVVDGEQLVESSDIIDKLNQRIHPEKTILDEEESKWRRWVDEHLVHVLSPNIYRTISEALESFSYITSHGNFSFHERLTAKYAGAAVMYLVSKKLKKKYNITDERAARVFWLP
;
A
#
# COMPACT_ATOMS: atom_id res chain seq x y z
N MET A 1 -5.49 -16.48 -27.85
CA MET A 1 -5.73 -16.29 -26.40
C MET A 1 -4.95 -15.06 -25.98
N GLY A 2 -5.64 -13.92 -25.82
CA GLY A 2 -5.00 -12.64 -25.49
C GLY A 2 -4.56 -12.59 -24.02
N PRO A 3 -3.66 -11.66 -23.65
CA PRO A 3 -3.21 -11.50 -22.28
C PRO A 3 -4.40 -11.07 -21.41
N VAL A 4 -4.63 -11.84 -20.36
CA VAL A 4 -5.67 -11.61 -19.36
C VAL A 4 -5.41 -10.25 -18.73
N HIS A 5 -6.23 -9.27 -19.12
CA HIS A 5 -6.24 -7.94 -18.53
C HIS A 5 -6.60 -8.04 -17.04
N GLY A 6 -5.89 -7.23 -16.25
CA GLY A 6 -5.84 -7.32 -14.80
C GLY A 6 -7.20 -7.42 -14.13
N ASP A 7 -7.35 -8.47 -13.32
CA ASP A 7 -8.37 -8.51 -12.30
C ASP A 7 -7.66 -8.75 -10.96
N LYS A 8 -7.91 -7.83 -10.02
CA LYS A 8 -7.27 -7.62 -8.71
C LYS A 8 -5.92 -6.89 -8.69
N ARG A 9 -5.92 -5.60 -9.04
CA ARG A 9 -4.73 -4.74 -8.87
C ARG A 9 -4.66 -4.13 -7.47
N GLN A 10 -3.76 -4.66 -6.64
CA GLN A 10 -3.03 -3.79 -5.71
C GLN A 10 -2.00 -3.01 -6.53
N ASN A 11 -2.24 -1.70 -6.69
CA ASN A 11 -1.33 -0.81 -7.42
C ASN A 11 -0.13 -0.48 -6.53
N SER A 12 1.02 -1.11 -6.81
CA SER A 12 2.31 -0.77 -6.20
C SER A 12 3.14 0.08 -7.17
N SER A 13 4.09 0.87 -6.67
CA SER A 13 4.97 1.71 -7.52
C SER A 13 5.72 0.89 -8.58
N ALA A 14 6.15 -0.33 -8.22
CA ALA A 14 6.80 -1.25 -9.17
C ALA A 14 5.83 -1.77 -10.26
N SER A 15 4.60 -2.09 -9.89
CA SER A 15 3.56 -2.49 -10.86
C SER A 15 3.21 -1.35 -11.81
N ALA A 16 3.08 -0.12 -11.28
CA ALA A 16 2.82 1.07 -12.08
C ALA A 16 3.95 1.34 -13.09
N PHE A 17 5.21 1.13 -12.69
CA PHE A 17 6.36 1.25 -13.59
C PHE A 17 6.29 0.22 -14.74
N LEU A 18 6.03 -1.05 -14.42
CA LEU A 18 5.91 -2.10 -15.43
C LEU A 18 4.73 -1.86 -16.39
N ASP A 19 3.58 -1.45 -15.84
CA ASP A 19 2.39 -1.06 -16.60
C ASP A 19 2.70 0.11 -17.55
N TYR A 20 3.43 1.14 -17.10
CA TYR A 20 3.80 2.31 -17.90
C TYR A 20 4.71 1.96 -19.08
N HIS A 21 5.59 0.97 -18.92
CA HIS A 21 6.51 0.51 -19.96
C HIS A 21 5.96 -0.66 -20.80
N ASP A 22 4.68 -1.03 -20.65
CA ASP A 22 4.04 -2.17 -21.32
C ASP A 22 4.81 -3.51 -21.13
N ILE A 23 5.49 -3.67 -19.98
CA ILE A 23 6.28 -4.87 -19.69
C ILE A 23 5.35 -5.93 -19.10
N PRO A 24 5.23 -7.12 -19.69
CA PRO A 24 4.38 -8.17 -19.14
C PRO A 24 4.98 -8.74 -17.85
N TYR A 25 4.16 -8.87 -16.82
CA TYR A 25 4.55 -9.48 -15.54
C TYR A 25 3.42 -10.32 -14.96
N LYS A 26 3.79 -11.23 -14.05
CA LYS A 26 2.84 -12.04 -13.31
C LYS A 26 2.74 -11.55 -11.86
N VAL A 27 1.53 -11.22 -11.44
CA VAL A 27 1.24 -10.84 -10.04
C VAL A 27 1.02 -12.09 -9.19
N VAL A 28 1.63 -12.11 -8.00
CA VAL A 28 1.33 -13.07 -6.94
C VAL A 28 0.92 -12.29 -5.70
N GLU A 29 -0.36 -12.33 -5.36
CA GLU A 29 -0.87 -11.69 -4.15
C GLU A 29 -0.37 -12.42 -2.89
N VAL A 30 0.29 -11.69 -2.00
CA VAL A 30 0.84 -12.24 -0.76
C VAL A 30 -0.21 -12.11 0.35
N ASN A 31 -0.47 -13.21 1.07
CA ASN A 31 -1.29 -13.14 2.27
C ASN A 31 -0.51 -12.37 3.37
N PRO A 32 -1.06 -11.28 3.94
CA PRO A 32 -0.31 -10.41 4.85
C PRO A 32 -0.02 -11.04 6.22
N PHE A 33 -0.76 -12.08 6.62
CA PHE A 33 -0.54 -12.79 7.89
C PHE A 33 0.47 -13.92 7.72
N GLY A 34 0.19 -14.85 6.80
CA GLY A 34 0.98 -16.07 6.63
C GLY A 34 2.19 -15.91 5.71
N LYS A 35 2.15 -14.94 4.77
CA LYS A 35 3.20 -14.65 3.78
C LYS A 35 3.80 -15.90 3.13
N LYS A 36 2.97 -16.91 2.88
CA LYS A 36 3.43 -18.25 2.42
C LYS A 36 4.06 -18.18 1.04
N GLU A 37 3.56 -17.26 0.22
CA GLU A 37 3.95 -17.01 -1.17
C GLU A 37 5.39 -16.49 -1.30
N ILE A 38 5.93 -15.88 -0.25
CA ILE A 38 7.30 -15.33 -0.21
C ILE A 38 8.20 -16.06 0.80
N LYS A 39 7.83 -17.29 1.19
CA LYS A 39 8.65 -18.10 2.12
C LYS A 39 10.05 -18.41 1.56
N TRP A 40 10.18 -18.49 0.24
CA TRP A 40 11.42 -18.78 -0.47
C TRP A 40 12.45 -17.64 -0.42
N SER A 41 12.04 -16.41 -0.06
CA SER A 41 12.96 -15.28 0.04
C SER A 41 13.28 -14.96 1.49
N ASP A 42 14.52 -14.60 1.80
CA ASP A 42 14.89 -14.07 3.12
C ASP A 42 14.29 -12.67 3.38
N TYR A 43 13.96 -11.92 2.34
CA TYR A 43 13.30 -10.63 2.44
C TYR A 43 11.78 -10.81 2.61
N LYS A 44 11.21 -10.27 3.70
CA LYS A 44 9.81 -10.53 4.10
C LYS A 44 8.86 -9.33 3.91
N LYS A 45 9.30 -8.30 3.19
CA LYS A 45 8.48 -7.14 2.80
C LYS A 45 8.12 -7.24 1.31
N VAL A 46 7.06 -6.54 0.92
CA VAL A 46 6.59 -6.42 -0.47
C VAL A 46 6.75 -4.96 -0.92
N PRO A 47 6.89 -4.69 -2.23
CA PRO A 47 6.95 -5.66 -3.34
C PRO A 47 8.29 -6.43 -3.41
N ILE A 48 8.24 -7.63 -4.00
CA ILE A 48 9.41 -8.41 -4.42
C ILE A 48 9.21 -8.70 -5.90
N LEU A 49 10.21 -8.39 -6.72
CA LEU A 49 10.21 -8.66 -8.15
C LEU A 49 11.31 -9.67 -8.46
N VAL A 50 11.02 -10.64 -9.33
CA VAL A 50 12.03 -11.59 -9.83
C VAL A 50 12.16 -11.43 -11.32
N VAL A 51 13.37 -11.13 -11.79
CA VAL A 51 13.69 -10.94 -13.21
C VAL A 51 14.84 -11.87 -13.55
N ASP A 52 14.62 -12.82 -14.46
CA ASP A 52 15.63 -13.80 -14.89
C ASP A 52 16.30 -14.59 -13.74
N GLY A 53 15.56 -14.85 -12.67
CA GLY A 53 16.04 -15.55 -11.48
C GLY A 53 16.76 -14.65 -10.47
N GLU A 54 17.02 -13.37 -10.79
CA GLU A 54 17.51 -12.38 -9.83
C GLU A 54 16.34 -11.80 -9.02
N GLN A 55 16.49 -11.78 -7.71
CA GLN A 55 15.52 -11.13 -6.83
C GLN A 55 15.84 -9.64 -6.66
N LEU A 56 14.87 -8.80 -6.99
CA LEU A 56 14.86 -7.36 -6.74
C LEU A 56 13.88 -7.06 -5.59
N VAL A 57 14.35 -6.31 -4.61
CA VAL A 57 13.62 -5.95 -3.39
C VAL A 57 13.74 -4.46 -3.16
N GLU A 58 12.90 -3.93 -2.27
CA GLU A 58 12.77 -2.50 -1.98
C GLU A 58 12.20 -1.71 -3.17
N SER A 59 11.13 -0.96 -2.93
CA SER A 59 10.31 -0.43 -4.03
C SER A 59 11.07 0.57 -4.91
N SER A 60 11.89 1.42 -4.30
CA SER A 60 12.71 2.39 -5.02
C SER A 60 13.85 1.73 -5.79
N ASP A 61 14.54 0.76 -5.17
CA ASP A 61 15.64 0.02 -5.80
C ASP A 61 15.16 -0.83 -6.99
N ILE A 62 13.96 -1.42 -6.90
CA ILE A 62 13.34 -2.13 -8.01
C ILE A 62 13.18 -1.20 -9.22
N ILE A 63 12.61 -0.01 -9.01
CA ILE A 63 12.39 0.97 -10.08
C ILE A 63 13.73 1.42 -10.68
N ASP A 64 14.72 1.69 -9.85
CA ASP A 64 16.04 2.17 -10.31
C ASP A 64 16.73 1.11 -11.18
N LYS A 65 16.73 -0.15 -10.73
CA LYS A 65 17.30 -1.27 -11.48
C LYS A 65 16.55 -1.53 -12.78
N LEU A 66 15.22 -1.43 -12.79
CA LEU A 66 14.43 -1.58 -14.01
C LEU A 66 14.71 -0.45 -15.00
N ASN A 67 14.76 0.80 -14.52
CA ASN A 67 15.06 1.96 -15.34
C ASN A 67 16.45 1.84 -16.00
N GLN A 68 17.47 1.39 -15.24
CA GLN A 68 18.81 1.11 -15.77
C GLN A 68 18.83 0.01 -16.84
N ARG A 69 17.99 -1.03 -16.70
CA ARG A 69 17.89 -2.11 -17.71
C ARG A 69 17.24 -1.65 -19.01
N ILE A 70 16.24 -0.76 -18.91
CA ILE A 70 15.50 -0.25 -20.08
C ILE A 70 16.28 0.86 -20.79
N HIS A 71 16.98 1.70 -20.03
CA HIS A 71 17.72 2.85 -20.52
C HIS A 71 19.19 2.82 -20.06
N PRO A 72 20.01 1.89 -20.58
CA PRO A 72 21.40 1.74 -20.14
C PRO A 72 22.26 2.98 -20.42
N GLU A 73 21.93 3.77 -21.45
CA GLU A 73 22.58 5.04 -21.74
C GLU A 73 22.20 6.21 -20.82
N LYS A 74 21.09 6.11 -20.06
CA LYS A 74 20.61 7.17 -19.18
C LYS A 74 21.36 7.10 -17.85
N THR A 75 22.53 7.74 -17.81
CA THR A 75 23.46 7.74 -16.67
C THR A 75 23.15 8.77 -15.58
N ILE A 76 22.22 9.70 -15.85
CA ILE A 76 21.85 10.76 -14.91
C ILE A 76 20.45 10.44 -14.36
N LEU A 77 20.39 10.12 -13.06
CA LEU A 77 19.13 10.20 -12.31
C LEU A 77 18.67 11.66 -12.37
N ASP A 78 17.51 11.88 -12.95
CA ASP A 78 16.92 13.21 -13.05
C ASP A 78 16.74 13.76 -11.62
N GLU A 79 17.36 14.92 -11.35
CA GLU A 79 17.27 15.58 -10.05
C GLU A 79 15.81 15.89 -9.70
N GLU A 80 15.00 16.20 -10.71
CA GLU A 80 13.57 16.42 -10.55
C GLU A 80 12.84 15.14 -10.14
N GLU A 81 13.12 14.01 -10.80
CA GLU A 81 12.55 12.71 -10.46
C GLU A 81 12.90 12.32 -9.01
N SER A 82 14.16 12.48 -8.62
CA SER A 82 14.63 12.17 -7.26
C SER A 82 13.94 13.04 -6.20
N LYS A 83 13.76 14.33 -6.50
CA LYS A 83 13.04 15.27 -5.63
C LYS A 83 11.58 14.85 -5.43
N TRP A 84 10.87 14.50 -6.50
CA TRP A 84 9.46 14.11 -6.41
C TRP A 84 9.27 12.75 -5.73
N ARG A 85 10.15 11.77 -5.99
CA ARG A 85 10.14 10.47 -5.29
C ARG A 85 10.31 10.66 -3.79
N ARG A 86 11.30 11.47 -3.38
CA ARG A 86 11.50 11.83 -1.98
C ARG A 86 10.28 12.51 -1.37
N TRP A 87 9.67 13.47 -2.07
CA TRP A 87 8.47 14.15 -1.59
C TRP A 87 7.28 13.19 -1.40
N VAL A 88 7.11 12.21 -2.29
CA VAL A 88 6.06 11.20 -2.15
C VAL A 88 6.24 10.40 -0.86
N ASP A 89 7.45 9.91 -0.60
CA ASP A 89 7.74 9.07 0.55
C ASP A 89 7.71 9.86 1.87
N GLU A 90 8.31 11.06 1.89
CA GLU A 90 8.44 11.88 3.11
C GLU A 90 7.20 12.73 3.43
N HIS A 91 6.32 12.97 2.46
CA HIS A 91 5.16 13.84 2.64
C HIS A 91 3.85 13.19 2.24
N LEU A 92 3.70 12.80 0.97
CA LEU A 92 2.40 12.36 0.45
C LEU A 92 1.85 11.16 1.21
N VAL A 93 2.65 10.13 1.45
CA VAL A 93 2.22 8.90 2.14
C VAL A 93 1.76 9.20 3.57
N HIS A 94 2.45 10.13 4.25
CA HIS A 94 2.13 10.54 5.62
C HIS A 94 0.87 11.41 5.72
N VAL A 95 0.51 12.14 4.66
CA VAL A 95 -0.74 12.91 4.59
C VAL A 95 -1.91 12.04 4.14
N LEU A 96 -1.68 11.14 3.17
CA LEU A 96 -2.73 10.31 2.59
C LEU A 96 -3.24 9.26 3.58
N SER A 97 -2.34 8.58 4.31
CA SER A 97 -2.74 7.48 5.20
C SER A 97 -3.73 7.93 6.27
N PRO A 98 -3.51 9.02 7.04
CA PRO A 98 -4.50 9.50 7.99
C PRO A 98 -5.82 9.96 7.35
N ASN A 99 -5.78 10.47 6.12
CA ASN A 99 -6.97 10.95 5.42
C ASN A 99 -7.90 9.81 4.98
N ILE A 100 -7.35 8.66 4.59
CA ILE A 100 -8.13 7.45 4.27
C ILE A 100 -8.83 6.91 5.53
N TYR A 101 -8.18 7.02 6.68
CA TYR A 101 -8.68 6.52 7.97
C TYR A 101 -9.27 7.63 8.86
N ARG A 102 -9.69 8.76 8.27
CA ARG A 102 -10.05 9.99 9.00
C ARG A 102 -11.22 9.78 9.96
N THR A 103 -12.22 8.98 9.59
CA THR A 103 -13.33 8.59 10.46
C THR A 103 -13.36 7.08 10.67
N ILE A 104 -14.04 6.65 11.74
CA ILE A 104 -14.27 5.23 12.02
C ILE A 104 -14.93 4.52 10.82
N SER A 105 -15.91 5.19 10.19
CA SER A 105 -16.66 4.61 9.08
C SER A 105 -15.77 4.43 7.86
N GLU A 106 -15.03 5.47 7.46
CA GLU A 106 -14.08 5.42 6.34
C GLU A 106 -12.98 4.38 6.60
N ALA A 107 -12.52 4.27 7.84
CA ALA A 107 -11.53 3.27 8.21
C ALA A 107 -12.06 1.84 8.08
N LEU A 108 -13.27 1.56 8.57
CA LEU A 108 -13.92 0.26 8.44
C LEU A 108 -14.20 -0.11 6.98
N GLU A 109 -14.63 0.86 6.18
CA GLU A 109 -14.83 0.69 4.75
C GLU A 109 -13.50 0.36 4.04
N SER A 110 -12.44 1.08 4.36
CA SER A 110 -11.10 0.82 3.84
C SER A 110 -10.59 -0.57 4.20
N PHE A 111 -10.75 -1.00 5.46
CA PHE A 111 -10.41 -2.38 5.85
C PHE A 111 -11.28 -3.42 5.14
N SER A 112 -12.57 -3.15 4.95
CA SER A 112 -13.46 -4.04 4.19
C SER A 112 -13.01 -4.17 2.74
N TYR A 113 -12.61 -3.08 2.10
CA TYR A 113 -12.07 -3.09 0.74
C TYR A 113 -10.77 -3.90 0.67
N ILE A 114 -9.79 -3.61 1.54
CA ILE A 114 -8.50 -4.30 1.57
C ILE A 114 -8.66 -5.81 1.78
N THR A 115 -9.51 -6.20 2.74
CA THR A 115 -9.69 -7.62 3.08
C THR A 115 -10.49 -8.39 2.03
N SER A 116 -11.41 -7.74 1.31
CA SER A 116 -12.19 -8.35 0.22
C SER A 116 -11.40 -8.49 -1.08
N HIS A 117 -10.51 -7.55 -1.38
CA HIS A 117 -9.74 -7.52 -2.63
C HIS A 117 -8.32 -8.08 -2.49
N GLY A 118 -7.85 -8.38 -1.28
CA GLY A 118 -6.58 -9.07 -1.06
C GLY A 118 -6.70 -10.58 -0.85
N ASN A 119 -5.54 -11.23 -0.80
CA ASN A 119 -5.37 -12.65 -0.47
C ASN A 119 -5.58 -12.92 1.03
N PHE A 120 -6.83 -12.87 1.47
CA PHE A 120 -7.25 -13.22 2.84
C PHE A 120 -8.24 -14.39 2.80
N SER A 121 -8.07 -15.34 3.72
CA SER A 121 -9.08 -16.37 3.99
C SER A 121 -10.30 -15.79 4.70
N PHE A 122 -11.43 -16.51 4.65
CA PHE A 122 -12.69 -16.06 5.26
C PHE A 122 -12.54 -15.68 6.75
N HIS A 123 -11.80 -16.49 7.53
CA HIS A 123 -11.59 -16.23 8.95
C HIS A 123 -10.65 -15.05 9.21
N GLU A 124 -9.63 -14.84 8.37
CA GLU A 124 -8.76 -13.68 8.45
C GLU A 124 -9.50 -12.39 8.13
N ARG A 125 -10.41 -12.41 7.14
CA ARG A 125 -11.30 -11.28 6.82
C ARG A 125 -12.19 -10.93 8.00
N LEU A 126 -12.81 -11.95 8.60
CA LEU A 126 -13.69 -11.77 9.76
C LEU A 126 -12.91 -11.23 10.97
N THR A 127 -11.74 -11.79 11.24
CA THR A 127 -10.84 -11.34 12.31
C THR A 127 -10.39 -9.90 12.08
N ALA A 128 -9.94 -9.55 10.88
CA ALA A 128 -9.51 -8.19 10.54
C ALA A 128 -10.64 -7.17 10.70
N LYS A 129 -11.87 -7.52 10.31
CA LYS A 129 -13.05 -6.66 10.49
C LYS A 129 -13.33 -6.38 11.96
N TYR A 130 -13.40 -7.42 12.80
CA TYR A 130 -13.70 -7.24 14.22
C TYR A 130 -12.56 -6.60 15.00
N ALA A 131 -11.31 -6.99 14.72
CA ALA A 131 -10.13 -6.36 15.32
C ALA A 131 -10.04 -4.88 14.92
N GLY A 132 -10.27 -4.56 13.64
CA GLY A 132 -10.33 -3.19 13.14
C GLY A 132 -11.40 -2.37 13.86
N ALA A 133 -12.61 -2.89 14.00
CA ALA A 133 -13.68 -2.23 14.76
C ALA A 133 -13.31 -1.96 16.23
N ALA A 134 -12.67 -2.93 16.90
CA ALA A 134 -12.22 -2.78 18.28
C ALA A 134 -11.14 -1.69 18.41
N VAL A 135 -10.14 -1.68 17.52
CA VAL A 135 -9.11 -0.64 17.47
C VAL A 135 -9.74 0.73 17.26
N MET A 136 -10.67 0.85 16.31
CA MET A 136 -11.34 2.13 16.03
C MET A 136 -12.18 2.62 17.21
N TYR A 137 -12.83 1.72 17.95
CA TYR A 137 -13.55 2.07 19.18
C TYR A 137 -12.60 2.65 20.25
N LEU A 138 -11.44 2.03 20.47
CA LEU A 138 -10.44 2.52 21.42
C LEU A 138 -9.85 3.86 21.01
N VAL A 139 -9.51 4.03 19.72
CA VAL A 139 -9.02 5.29 19.16
C VAL A 139 -10.06 6.40 19.39
N SER A 140 -11.33 6.12 19.08
CA SER A 140 -12.42 7.07 19.25
C SER A 140 -12.62 7.48 20.71
N LYS A 141 -12.54 6.52 21.64
CA LYS A 141 -12.61 6.80 23.09
C LYS A 141 -11.44 7.66 23.56
N LYS A 142 -10.21 7.37 23.08
CA LYS A 142 -9.01 8.14 23.40
C LYS A 142 -9.10 9.58 22.87
N LEU A 143 -9.59 9.76 21.65
CA LEU A 143 -9.79 11.08 21.04
C LEU A 143 -10.87 11.89 21.77
N LYS A 144 -12.03 11.30 22.08
CA LYS A 144 -13.09 11.97 22.85
C LYS A 144 -12.57 12.47 24.21
N LYS A 145 -11.78 11.66 24.91
CA LYS A 145 -11.14 12.04 26.19
C LYS A 145 -10.09 13.14 26.02
N LYS A 146 -9.27 13.09 24.96
CA LYS A 146 -8.20 14.07 24.73
C LYS A 146 -8.73 15.46 24.36
N TYR A 147 -9.83 15.52 23.60
CA TYR A 147 -10.39 16.77 23.07
C TYR A 147 -11.66 17.24 23.78
N ASN A 148 -12.03 16.60 24.90
CA ASN A 148 -13.21 16.92 25.72
C ASN A 148 -14.52 17.05 24.91
N ILE A 149 -14.67 16.20 23.90
CA ILE A 149 -15.78 16.25 22.94
C ILE A 149 -17.03 15.65 23.62
N THR A 150 -17.97 16.50 23.97
CA THR A 150 -19.28 16.15 24.55
C THR A 150 -20.35 15.93 23.50
N ASP A 151 -20.19 16.48 22.29
CA ASP A 151 -21.12 16.33 21.16
C ASP A 151 -20.39 15.84 19.90
N GLU A 152 -20.80 14.67 19.40
CA GLU A 152 -20.23 14.01 18.23
C GLU A 152 -20.47 14.78 16.92
N ARG A 153 -21.45 15.69 16.88
CA ARG A 153 -21.75 16.49 15.69
C ARG A 153 -20.94 17.79 15.61
N ALA A 154 -20.51 18.36 16.74
CA ALA A 154 -19.71 19.59 16.81
C ALA A 154 -18.22 19.37 16.48
N ALA A 155 -17.72 18.14 16.62
CA ALA A 155 -16.34 17.76 16.32
C ALA A 155 -16.01 17.77 14.81
N ARG A 156 -16.98 18.09 13.94
CA ARG A 156 -16.85 18.02 12.47
C ARG A 156 -15.92 19.09 11.87
N VAL A 157 -15.55 20.12 12.65
CA VAL A 157 -14.75 21.27 12.20
C VAL A 157 -13.30 21.25 12.74
N PHE A 158 -12.98 20.36 13.68
CA PHE A 158 -11.69 20.38 14.40
C PHE A 158 -10.58 19.52 13.76
N TRP A 159 -10.83 19.00 12.56
CA TRP A 159 -9.99 18.00 11.86
C TRP A 159 -9.17 18.59 10.70
N LEU A 160 -8.68 19.81 10.83
CA LEU A 160 -7.60 20.31 9.96
C LEU A 160 -6.48 20.87 10.85
N PRO A 161 -5.21 20.66 10.49
CA PRO A 161 -4.13 21.50 11.00
C PRO A 161 -4.34 22.97 10.61
#